data_AF-A0A060C2X3-F1
#
_entry.id   AF-A0A060C2X3-F1
#
_cell.length_a   1.000
_cell.length_b   1.000
_cell.length_c   1.000
_cell.angle_alpha   90.00
_cell.angle_beta   90.00
_cell.angle_gamma   90.00
#
_symmetry.space_group_name_H-M   'P 1'
#
loop_
_entity.id
_entity.type
_entity.pdbx_description
1 polymer ?
#
loop_
_entity_poly.entity_id
_entity_poly.type
_entity_poly.pdbx_seq_one_letter_code
_entity_poly.pdbx_strand_id
1 'polypeptide(L)' 'MELLEEHRCYEGRQQRWRHDSTTLNCAMTFSLFLPPSATDTPPPVLYWLSGLTCNDENFTTKSGAQRVAAELGIAL' A
#
# COMPACT_ATOMS: atom_id res chain seq x y z
N MET A 1 -11.95 -2.46 -9.73
CA MET A 1 -10.63 -2.00 -9.23
C MET A 1 -9.84 -1.51 -10.41
N GLU A 2 -9.18 -0.36 -10.25
CA GLU A 2 -8.35 0.32 -11.24
C GLU A 2 -6.98 0.59 -10.61
N LEU A 3 -5.89 0.19 -11.27
CA LEU A 3 -4.53 0.57 -10.86
C LEU A 3 -4.25 1.98 -11.38
N LEU A 4 -4.03 2.93 -10.47
CA LEU A 4 -3.76 4.33 -10.81
C LEU A 4 -2.27 4.55 -11.07
N GLU A 5 -1.42 4.03 -10.19
CA GLU A 5 0.03 4.28 -10.19
C GLU A 5 0.79 3.05 -9.67
N GLU A 6 2.01 2.85 -10.18
CA GLU A 6 2.96 1.85 -9.67
C GLU A 6 4.40 2.38 -9.74
N HIS A 7 5.15 2.18 -8.65
CA HIS A 7 6.56 2.52 -8.55
C HIS A 7 7.35 1.36 -7.97
N ARG A 8 8.52 1.05 -8.55
CA ARG A 8 9.47 0.13 -7.92
C ARG A 8 10.06 0.79 -6.67
N CYS A 9 10.06 0.07 -5.55
CA CYS A 9 10.52 0.58 -4.26
C CYS A 9 11.12 -0.57 -3.42
N TYR A 10 12.41 -0.49 -3.11
CA TYR A 10 13.15 -1.52 -2.34
C TYR A 10 12.89 -2.97 -2.82
N GLU A 11 13.05 -3.20 -4.13
CA GLU A 11 12.73 -4.49 -4.80
C GLU A 11 11.27 -4.96 -4.73
N GLY A 12 10.42 -4.24 -4.01
CA GLY A 12 8.98 -4.35 -4.02
C GLY A 12 8.31 -3.36 -4.99
N ARG A 13 6.99 -3.23 -4.86
CA ARG A 13 6.15 -2.34 -5.65
C ARG A 13 5.26 -1.52 -4.75
N GLN A 14 5.34 -0.20 -4.84
CA GLN A 14 4.36 0.72 -4.28
C GLN A 14 3.29 0.97 -5.32
N GLN A 15 2.04 0.63 -5.01
CA GLN A 15 0.90 0.75 -5.91
C GLN A 15 -0.15 1.67 -5.31
N ARG A 16 -0.96 2.24 -6.19
CA ARG A 16 -2.14 3.02 -5.83
C ARG A 16 -3.34 2.54 -6.60
N TRP A 17 -4.42 2.25 -5.90
CA TRP A 17 -5.60 1.59 -6.45
C TRP A 17 -6.86 2.40 -6.17
N ARG A 18 -7.80 2.38 -7.12
CA ARG A 18 -9.16 2.88 -6.95
C ARG A 18 -10.18 1.75 -7.03
N HIS A 19 -11.20 1.80 -6.18
CA HIS A 19 -12.36 0.92 -6.29
C HIS A 19 -13.65 1.64 -5.89
N ASP A 20 -14.79 1.20 -6.42
CA ASP A 20 -16.09 1.61 -5.90
C ASP A 20 -16.36 0.87 -4.59
N SER A 21 -16.60 1.61 -3.52
CA SER A 21 -16.93 1.06 -2.21
C SER A 21 -18.45 0.94 -2.05
N THR A 22 -18.94 -0.27 -1.85
CA THR A 22 -20.38 -0.51 -1.60
C THR A 22 -20.81 -0.01 -0.23
N THR A 23 -19.92 -0.02 0.77
CA THR A 23 -20.23 0.44 2.13
C THR A 23 -20.23 1.97 2.25
N LEU A 24 -19.37 2.66 1.47
CA LEU A 24 -19.26 4.12 1.48
C LEU A 24 -20.01 4.79 0.32
N ASN A 25 -20.48 4.00 -0.65
CA ASN A 25 -21.22 4.44 -1.84
C ASN A 25 -20.48 5.53 -2.66
N CYS A 26 -19.15 5.37 -2.80
CA CYS A 26 -18.31 6.26 -3.59
C CYS A 26 -17.03 5.56 -4.06
N ALA A 27 -16.31 6.19 -4.99
CA ALA A 27 -14.99 5.75 -5.40
C ALA A 27 -13.96 6.07 -4.31
N MET A 28 -13.23 5.05 -3.86
CA MET A 28 -12.19 5.12 -2.83
C MET A 28 -10.83 4.81 -3.43
N THR A 29 -9.80 5.51 -2.95
CA THR A 29 -8.40 5.29 -3.32
C THR A 29 -7.61 4.80 -2.12
N PHE A 30 -6.75 3.80 -2.32
CA PHE A 30 -5.83 3.32 -1.30
C PHE A 30 -4.44 3.04 -1.88
N SER A 31 -3.43 3.10 -1.03
CA SER A 31 -2.04 2.74 -1.35
C SER A 31 -1.74 1.32 -0.84
N LEU A 32 -0.90 0.58 -1.57
CA LEU A 32 -0.45 -0.77 -1.22
C LEU A 32 1.05 -0.89 -1.50
N PHE A 33 1.84 -1.22 -0.49
CA PHE A 33 3.21 -1.70 -0.69
C PHE A 33 3.23 -3.22 -0.74
N LEU A 34 3.69 -3.78 -1.86
CA LEU A 34 3.97 -5.20 -2.01
C LEU A 34 5.48 -5.44 -1.83
N PRO A 35 5.91 -6.19 -0.80
CA PRO A 35 7.32 -6.53 -0.62
C PRO A 35 7.81 -7.45 -1.75
N PRO A 36 9.14 -7.56 -1.96
CA PRO A 36 9.70 -8.54 -2.87
C PRO A 36 9.19 -9.95 -2.51
N SER A 37 8.69 -10.68 -3.50
CA SER A 37 8.18 -12.03 -3.31
C SER A 37 9.33 -12.97 -2.92
N ALA A 38 9.41 -13.32 -1.64
CA ALA A 38 10.37 -14.32 -1.14
C ALA A 38 9.83 -15.75 -1.22
N THR A 39 8.51 -15.92 -1.33
CA THR A 39 7.79 -17.21 -1.24
C THR A 39 6.49 -17.19 -2.03
N ASP A 40 5.94 -18.37 -2.36
CA ASP A 40 4.60 -18.52 -2.98
C ASP A 40 3.43 -18.23 -2.01
N THR A 41 3.72 -18.04 -0.72
CA THR A 41 2.71 -17.67 0.27
C THR A 41 2.47 -16.15 0.28
N PRO A 42 1.21 -15.68 0.35
CA PRO A 42 0.90 -14.27 0.50
C PRO A 42 1.56 -13.68 1.76
N PRO A 43 2.12 -12.45 1.69
CA PRO A 43 2.71 -11.80 2.85
C PRO A 43 1.65 -11.42 3.89
N PRO A 44 2.00 -11.34 5.18
CA PRO A 44 1.14 -10.69 6.17
C PRO A 44 0.92 -9.22 5.81
N VAL A 45 -0.25 -8.69 6.18
CA VAL A 45 -0.68 -7.32 5.87
C VAL A 45 -0.78 -6.50 7.15
N LEU A 46 -0.19 -5.30 7.14
CA LEU A 46 -0.36 -4.28 8.17
C LEU A 46 -1.19 -3.13 7.62
N TYR A 47 -2.41 -2.94 8.13
CA TYR A 47 -3.23 -1.78 7.78
C TYR A 47 -2.79 -0.54 8.55
N TRP A 48 -2.37 0.49 7.83
CA TRP A 48 -2.09 1.81 8.40
C TRP A 48 -3.30 2.74 8.28
N LEU A 49 -3.72 3.32 9.40
CA LEU A 49 -4.81 4.29 9.46
C LEU A 49 -4.24 5.69 9.71
N SER A 50 -4.28 6.54 8.69
CA SER A 50 -3.77 7.90 8.77
C SER A 50 -4.64 8.82 9.63
N GLY A 51 -4.05 9.91 10.13
CA GLY A 51 -4.72 10.91 10.96
C GLY A 51 -5.52 11.96 10.18
N LEU A 52 -6.01 12.97 10.90
CA LEU A 52 -6.76 14.09 10.33
C LEU A 52 -5.99 14.76 9.17
N THR A 53 -6.72 15.19 8.14
CA THR A 53 -6.22 15.86 6.92
C THR A 53 -5.32 15.03 5.99
N CYS A 54 -5.06 13.77 6.31
CA CYS A 54 -4.26 12.89 5.46
C CYS A 54 -5.07 12.26 4.32
N ASN A 55 -4.37 11.88 3.26
CA ASN A 55 -4.82 10.93 2.26
C ASN A 55 -3.96 9.65 2.33
N ASP A 56 -4.12 8.75 1.34
CA ASP A 56 -3.39 7.49 1.26
C ASP A 56 -1.88 7.64 0.99
N GLU A 57 -1.45 8.78 0.46
CA GLU A 57 -0.05 9.03 0.06
C GLU A 57 0.82 9.55 1.22
N ASN A 58 0.22 10.16 2.25
CA ASN A 58 0.97 10.75 3.37
C ASN A 58 1.94 9.77 4.03
N PHE A 59 1.45 8.58 4.39
CA PHE A 59 2.27 7.54 5.02
C PHE A 59 3.29 6.97 4.02
N THR A 60 2.82 6.65 2.82
CA THR A 60 3.62 6.12 1.72
C THR A 60 4.85 6.97 1.41
N THR A 61 4.70 8.30 1.39
CA THR A 61 5.78 9.21 0.97
C THR A 61 6.68 9.69 2.10
N LYS A 62 6.20 9.69 3.35
CA LYS A 62 6.90 10.38 4.47
C LYS A 62 7.40 9.45 5.58
N SER A 63 6.90 8.21 5.68
CA SER A 63 7.24 7.32 6.79
C SER A 63 8.60 6.61 6.63
N GLY A 64 9.03 6.36 5.39
CA GLY A 64 10.19 5.51 5.11
C GLY A 64 10.00 4.04 5.48
N ALA A 65 8.76 3.58 5.67
CA ALA A 65 8.46 2.23 6.16
C ALA A 65 8.82 1.11 5.16
N GLN A 66 8.80 1.39 3.85
CA GLN A 66 8.94 0.38 2.80
C GLN A 66 10.26 -0.40 2.87
N ARG A 67 11.36 0.24 3.30
CA ARG A 67 12.65 -0.44 3.42
C ARG A 67 12.58 -1.60 4.41
N VAL A 68 12.04 -1.36 5.60
CA VAL A 68 11.92 -2.38 6.66
C VAL A 68 10.82 -3.38 6.31
N ALA A 69 9.71 -2.93 5.73
CA ALA A 69 8.66 -3.82 5.26
C ALA A 69 9.15 -4.80 4.18
N ALA A 70 10.04 -4.36 3.29
CA ALA A 70 10.70 -5.22 2.31
C ALA A 70 11.58 -6.28 2.98
N GLU A 71 12.39 -5.89 3.96
CA GLU A 71 13.27 -6.79 4.73
C GLU A 71 12.46 -7.85 5.51
N LEU A 72 11.29 -7.47 6.04
CA LEU A 72 10.43 -8.35 6.84
C LEU A 72 9.38 -9.11 6.02
N GLY A 73 9.23 -8.81 4.73
CA GLY A 73 8.19 -9.42 3.89
C GLY A 73 6.77 -9.04 4.30
N ILE A 74 6.55 -7.79 4.74
CA ILE A 74 5.23 -7.28 5.17
C ILE A 74 4.63 -6.39 4.07
N ALA A 75 3.37 -6.59 3.75
CA ALA A 75 2.60 -5.66 2.93
C ALA A 75 2.02 -4.52 3.79
N LEU A 76 2.05 -3.29 3.27
CA LEU A 76 1.55 -2.08 3.93
C LEU A 76 0.37 -1.48 3.17
#